data_AF-A0A429XB99-F1
#
_entry.id   AF-A0A429XB99-F1
#
_cell.length_a   1.000
_cell.length_b   1.000
_cell.length_c   1.000
_cell.angle_alpha   90.00
_cell.angle_beta   90.00
_cell.angle_gamma   90.00
#
_symmetry.space_group_name_H-M   'P 1'
#
loop_
_entity.id
_entity.type
_entity.pdbx_description
1 polymer ?
#
loop_
_entity_poly.entity_id
_entity_poly.type
_entity_poly.pdbx_seq_one_letter_code
_entity_poly.pdbx_strand_id
1 'polypeptide(L)'
;MKKRFIVFLRLCLGWLIILFTYLLTYSVAFLIGWNVKHVLGILLIIFPYTVGALYYSAFCKGNSKTFYALSFLVPCIAEKISIYLTSAFIYDINPLYIGSVMQRIVDEGSKIRSGIDGILGYFPNAVSFFSWGYVLEGLLLSVILTIFLIKYQRIVTD
;
A
#
# COMPACT_ATOMS: atom_id res chain seq x y z
N MET A 1 21.33 23.29 10.06
CA MET A 1 20.70 22.85 8.79
C MET A 1 20.96 21.38 8.44
N LYS A 2 22.21 20.88 8.52
CA LYS A 2 22.59 19.50 8.12
C LYS A 2 21.74 18.37 8.76
N LYS A 3 21.40 18.47 10.05
CA LYS A 3 20.63 17.43 10.78
C LYS A 3 19.19 17.25 10.24
N ARG A 4 18.49 18.34 9.91
CA ARG A 4 17.12 18.29 9.35
C ARG A 4 17.11 17.68 7.94
N PHE A 5 18.13 18.00 7.14
CA PHE A 5 18.29 17.44 5.80
C PHE A 5 18.50 15.92 5.82
N ILE A 6 19.34 15.41 6.73
CA ILE A 6 19.58 13.97 6.88
C ILE A 6 18.30 13.22 7.28
N VAL A 7 17.50 13.79 8.18
CA VAL A 7 16.21 13.22 8.59
C VAL A 7 15.26 13.14 7.39
N PHE A 8 15.16 14.21 6.61
CA PHE A 8 14.35 14.22 5.38
C PHE A 8 14.82 13.17 4.38
N LEU A 9 16.12 13.02 4.18
CA LEU A 9 16.68 12.06 3.23
C LEU A 9 16.41 10.61 3.65
N ARG A 10 16.45 10.30 4.96
CA ARG A 10 16.02 9.00 5.51
C ARG A 10 14.53 8.75 5.31
N LEU A 11 13.70 9.79 5.44
CA LEU A 11 12.27 9.69 5.18
C LEU A 11 12.01 9.32 3.72
N CYS A 12 12.62 10.05 2.78
CA CYS A 12 12.51 9.80 1.35
C CYS A 12 13.07 8.44 0.93
N LEU A 13 14.19 8.00 1.51
CA LEU A 13 14.72 6.66 1.26
C LEU A 13 13.73 5.57 1.67
N GLY A 14 13.12 5.70 2.85
CA GLY A 14 12.08 4.76 3.28
C GLY A 14 10.85 4.78 2.36
N TRP A 15 10.46 5.95 1.84
CA TRP A 15 9.41 6.04 0.83
C TRP A 15 9.78 5.30 -0.45
N LEU A 16 11.00 5.49 -0.96
CA LEU A 16 11.49 4.78 -2.14
C LEU A 16 11.52 3.28 -1.92
N ILE A 17 11.92 2.80 -0.73
CA ILE A 17 11.91 1.37 -0.38
C ILE A 17 10.49 0.81 -0.43
N ILE A 18 9.51 1.50 0.17
CA ILE A 18 8.11 1.06 0.18
C ILE A 18 7.54 1.03 -1.24
N LEU A 19 7.73 2.12 -2.01
CA LEU A 19 7.22 2.20 -3.38
C LEU A 19 7.89 1.20 -4.32
N PHE A 20 9.20 0.98 -4.17
CA PHE A 20 9.96 0.03 -5.00
C PHE A 20 9.58 -1.43 -4.69
N THR A 21 9.41 -1.77 -3.41
CA THR A 21 8.91 -3.11 -3.02
C THR A 21 7.48 -3.34 -3.51
N TYR A 22 6.65 -2.30 -3.51
CA TYR A 22 5.32 -2.37 -4.10
C TYR A 22 5.39 -2.64 -5.61
N LEU A 23 6.23 -1.91 -6.34
CA LEU A 23 6.43 -2.07 -7.78
C LEU A 23 6.94 -3.49 -8.12
N LEU A 24 7.93 -3.99 -7.39
CA LEU A 24 8.44 -5.36 -7.57
C LEU A 24 7.35 -6.41 -7.36
N THR A 25 6.59 -6.28 -6.27
CA THR A 25 5.49 -7.22 -5.97
C THR A 25 4.44 -7.20 -7.09
N TYR A 26 4.14 -6.01 -7.62
CA TYR A 26 3.23 -5.83 -8.74
C TYR A 26 3.77 -6.38 -10.08
N SER A 27 5.05 -6.19 -10.38
CA SER A 27 5.67 -6.72 -11.60
C SER A 27 5.73 -8.25 -11.60
N VAL A 28 6.04 -8.87 -10.47
CA VAL A 28 6.02 -10.33 -10.32
C VAL A 28 4.59 -10.88 -10.52
N ALA A 29 3.58 -10.17 -10.02
CA ALA A 29 2.18 -10.50 -10.24
C ALA A 29 1.78 -10.50 -11.72
N PHE A 30 2.32 -9.54 -12.47
CA PHE A 30 2.07 -9.41 -13.90
C PHE A 30 2.72 -10.55 -14.70
N LEU A 31 3.94 -10.97 -14.32
CA LEU A 31 4.73 -11.98 -15.04
C LEU A 31 4.27 -13.43 -14.81
N ILE A 32 3.89 -13.79 -13.59
CA ILE A 32 3.46 -15.17 -13.25
C ILE A 32 2.07 -15.50 -13.81
N GLY A 33 1.38 -14.48 -14.32
CA GLY A 33 0.01 -14.62 -14.74
C GLY A 33 -0.94 -14.58 -13.54
N TRP A 34 -2.14 -14.18 -13.87
CA TRP A 34 -3.23 -13.80 -13.00
C TRP A 34 -3.88 -14.99 -12.24
N ASN A 35 -3.17 -16.10 -12.04
CA ASN A 35 -3.66 -17.34 -11.41
C ASN A 35 -3.44 -17.40 -9.89
N VAL A 36 -2.69 -16.47 -9.28
CA VAL A 36 -2.37 -16.45 -7.82
C VAL A 36 -2.93 -15.21 -7.09
N LYS A 37 -3.96 -14.59 -7.67
CA LYS A 37 -4.49 -13.25 -7.32
C LYS A 37 -4.79 -13.00 -5.84
N HIS A 38 -5.30 -13.99 -5.11
CA HIS A 38 -5.75 -13.79 -3.72
C HIS A 38 -4.60 -13.66 -2.72
N VAL A 39 -3.58 -14.51 -2.84
CA VAL A 39 -2.37 -14.43 -2.00
C VAL A 39 -1.61 -13.13 -2.26
N LEU A 40 -1.65 -12.70 -3.51
CA LEU A 40 -0.92 -11.56 -4.02
C LEU A 40 -1.49 -10.22 -3.52
N GLY A 41 -2.81 -10.07 -3.43
CA GLY A 41 -3.44 -8.87 -2.88
C GLY A 41 -3.04 -8.63 -1.42
N ILE A 42 -3.11 -9.68 -0.59
CA ILE A 42 -2.67 -9.61 0.81
C ILE A 42 -1.16 -9.36 0.91
N LEU A 43 -0.37 -10.01 0.05
CA LEU A 43 1.07 -9.81 0.00
C LEU A 43 1.45 -8.36 -0.37
N LEU A 44 0.73 -7.74 -1.31
CA LEU A 44 0.93 -6.33 -1.67
C LEU A 44 0.61 -5.36 -0.53
N ILE A 45 -0.33 -5.71 0.34
CA ILE A 45 -0.67 -4.90 1.51
C ILE A 45 0.40 -5.07 2.60
N ILE A 46 0.87 -6.29 2.85
CA ILE A 46 1.71 -6.57 4.01
C ILE A 46 3.19 -6.37 3.70
N PHE A 47 3.68 -6.88 2.57
CA PHE A 47 5.11 -6.98 2.30
C PHE A 47 5.82 -5.62 2.18
N PRO A 48 5.35 -4.66 1.37
CA PRO A 48 6.03 -3.38 1.19
C PRO A 48 6.11 -2.58 2.49
N TYR A 49 5.01 -2.59 3.25
CA TYR A 49 4.91 -1.88 4.51
C TYR A 49 5.72 -2.54 5.62
N THR A 50 5.85 -3.88 5.62
CA THR A 50 6.72 -4.60 6.57
C THR A 50 8.19 -4.28 6.30
N VAL A 51 8.64 -4.29 5.04
CA VAL A 51 10.01 -3.92 4.68
C VAL A 51 10.29 -2.46 5.05
N GLY A 52 9.36 -1.55 4.77
CA GLY A 52 9.45 -0.15 5.21
C GLY A 52 9.52 -0.02 6.74
N ALA A 53 8.71 -0.76 7.48
CA ALA A 53 8.70 -0.73 8.94
C ALA A 53 10.02 -1.25 9.54
N LEU A 54 10.62 -2.29 8.95
CA LEU A 54 11.95 -2.78 9.34
C LEU A 54 13.04 -1.73 9.06
N TYR A 55 12.97 -1.04 7.92
CA TYR A 55 13.90 0.05 7.63
C TYR A 55 13.80 1.18 8.67
N TYR A 56 12.58 1.66 8.95
CA TYR A 56 12.38 2.74 9.91
C TYR A 56 12.71 2.31 11.35
N SER A 57 12.46 1.05 11.72
CA SER A 57 12.77 0.55 13.06
C SER A 57 14.27 0.43 13.32
N ALA A 58 15.04 -0.04 12.32
CA ALA A 58 16.47 -0.25 12.42
C ALA A 58 17.27 1.05 12.27
N PHE A 59 16.95 1.87 11.26
CA PHE A 59 17.79 2.99 10.84
C PHE A 59 17.26 4.37 11.26
N CYS A 60 16.00 4.48 11.69
CA CYS A 60 15.37 5.77 11.99
C CYS A 60 14.87 5.85 13.43
N LYS A 61 15.69 5.44 14.41
CA LYS A 61 15.35 5.49 15.83
C LYS A 61 15.27 6.91 16.40
N GLY A 62 14.41 7.11 17.40
CA GLY A 62 14.31 8.37 18.17
C GLY A 62 13.80 9.59 17.38
N ASN A 63 13.12 9.37 16.24
CA ASN A 63 12.52 10.47 15.46
C ASN A 63 11.15 10.88 16.03
N SER A 64 10.63 12.02 15.58
CA SER A 64 9.33 12.54 16.04
C SER A 64 8.16 11.64 15.62
N LYS A 65 7.04 11.70 16.34
CA LYS A 65 5.80 10.99 15.96
C LYS A 65 5.33 11.37 14.54
N THR A 66 5.51 12.63 14.16
CA THR A 66 5.19 13.13 12.81
C THR A 66 6.05 12.50 11.73
N PHE A 67 7.31 12.18 12.02
CA PHE A 67 8.18 11.46 11.10
C PHE A 67 7.60 10.09 10.77
N TYR A 68 7.25 9.30 11.79
CA TYR A 68 6.68 7.96 11.58
C TYR A 68 5.30 7.98 10.93
N ALA A 69 4.48 9.02 11.15
CA ALA A 69 3.22 9.18 10.44
C ALA A 69 3.43 9.42 8.93
N LEU A 70 4.35 10.34 8.59
CA LEU A 70 4.70 10.63 7.20
C LEU A 70 5.39 9.46 6.50
N SER A 71 6.10 8.61 7.25
CA SER A 71 6.78 7.41 6.75
C SER A 71 5.85 6.45 6.01
N PHE A 72 4.60 6.29 6.48
CA PHE A 72 3.65 5.35 5.86
C PHE A 72 2.51 6.04 5.10
N LEU A 73 2.05 7.20 5.56
CA LEU A 73 0.95 7.90 4.90
C LEU A 73 1.31 8.37 3.49
N VAL A 74 2.51 8.94 3.31
CA VAL A 74 2.91 9.48 2.00
C VAL A 74 3.06 8.36 0.96
N PRO A 75 3.79 7.25 1.23
CA PRO A 75 3.84 6.14 0.29
C PRO A 75 2.48 5.51 0.03
N CYS A 76 1.62 5.39 1.05
CA CYS A 76 0.28 4.84 0.89
C CYS A 76 -0.56 5.66 -0.09
N ILE A 77 -0.62 6.98 0.11
CA ILE A 77 -1.37 7.88 -0.78
C ILE A 77 -0.78 7.86 -2.19
N ALA A 78 0.54 7.95 -2.31
CA ALA A 78 1.24 7.94 -3.61
C ALA A 78 1.00 6.64 -4.39
N GLU A 79 1.02 5.52 -3.69
CA GLU A 79 0.71 4.20 -4.23
C GLU A 79 -0.73 4.16 -4.77
N LYS A 80 -1.74 4.55 -3.98
CA LYS A 80 -3.15 4.57 -4.42
C LYS A 80 -3.38 5.51 -5.62
N ILE A 81 -2.76 6.69 -5.64
CA ILE A 81 -2.86 7.63 -6.76
C ILE A 81 -2.24 7.04 -8.04
N SER A 82 -1.03 6.48 -7.95
CA SER A 82 -0.31 5.92 -9.10
C SER A 82 -1.10 4.78 -9.74
N ILE A 83 -1.65 3.94 -8.88
CA ILE A 83 -2.52 2.82 -9.22
C ILE A 83 -3.79 3.30 -9.91
N TYR A 84 -4.50 4.27 -9.31
CA TYR A 84 -5.71 4.87 -9.91
C TYR A 84 -5.46 5.45 -11.30
N LEU A 85 -4.39 6.26 -11.45
CA LEU A 85 -4.03 6.88 -12.72
C LEU A 85 -3.64 5.85 -13.78
N THR A 86 -2.88 4.82 -13.39
CA THR A 86 -2.48 3.73 -14.29
C THR A 86 -3.69 2.96 -14.79
N SER A 87 -4.66 2.67 -13.92
CA SER A 87 -5.91 2.01 -14.32
C SER A 87 -6.80 2.88 -15.20
N ALA A 88 -6.95 4.17 -14.88
CA ALA A 88 -7.67 5.11 -15.74
C ALA A 88 -7.06 5.15 -17.15
N PHE A 89 -5.72 5.14 -17.23
CA PHE A 89 -4.99 5.07 -18.50
C PHE A 89 -5.20 3.76 -19.25
N ILE A 90 -5.11 2.60 -18.57
CA ILE A 90 -5.29 1.28 -19.20
C ILE A 90 -6.71 1.11 -19.75
N TYR A 91 -7.72 1.59 -19.03
CA TYR A 91 -9.13 1.46 -19.41
C TYR A 91 -9.62 2.59 -20.31
N ASP A 92 -8.76 3.53 -20.69
CA ASP A 92 -9.08 4.71 -21.51
C ASP A 92 -10.27 5.51 -20.94
N ILE A 93 -10.30 5.66 -19.62
CA ILE A 93 -11.31 6.45 -18.91
C ILE A 93 -10.66 7.74 -18.44
N ASN A 94 -11.31 8.87 -18.70
CA ASN A 94 -10.83 10.15 -18.18
C ASN A 94 -10.80 10.11 -16.63
N PRO A 95 -9.63 10.38 -16.00
CA PRO A 95 -9.42 10.22 -14.56
C PRO A 95 -10.26 11.19 -13.70
N LEU A 96 -10.93 12.17 -14.29
CA LEU A 96 -11.88 13.03 -13.58
C LEU A 96 -13.18 12.29 -13.23
N TYR A 97 -13.53 11.21 -13.95
CA TYR A 97 -14.72 10.41 -13.68
C TYR A 97 -14.42 9.27 -12.70
N ILE A 98 -14.17 9.64 -11.44
CA ILE A 98 -13.77 8.71 -10.36
C ILE A 98 -14.72 7.51 -10.25
N GLY A 99 -16.03 7.75 -10.28
CA GLY A 99 -17.03 6.67 -10.20
C GLY A 99 -16.89 5.66 -11.35
N SER A 100 -16.69 6.14 -12.58
CA SER A 100 -16.55 5.30 -13.77
C SER A 100 -15.24 4.51 -13.75
N VAL A 101 -14.13 5.15 -13.34
CA VAL A 101 -12.84 4.48 -13.17
C VAL A 101 -12.95 3.39 -12.10
N MET A 102 -13.46 3.72 -10.91
CA MET A 102 -13.59 2.76 -9.82
C MET A 102 -14.53 1.60 -10.17
N GLN A 103 -15.66 1.88 -10.79
CA GLN A 103 -16.61 0.85 -11.18
C GLN A 103 -16.04 -0.09 -12.25
N ARG A 104 -15.35 0.45 -13.27
CA ARG A 104 -14.70 -0.38 -14.28
C ARG A 104 -13.62 -1.29 -13.69
N ILE A 105 -12.86 -0.78 -12.73
CA ILE A 105 -11.84 -1.58 -12.05
C ILE A 105 -12.49 -2.67 -11.19
N VAL A 106 -13.58 -2.37 -10.47
CA VAL A 106 -14.33 -3.37 -9.69
C VAL A 106 -14.96 -4.43 -10.60
N ASP A 107 -15.52 -4.03 -11.74
CA ASP A 107 -16.16 -4.93 -12.70
C ASP A 107 -15.15 -5.87 -13.38
N GLU A 108 -13.99 -5.36 -13.77
CA GLU A 108 -12.91 -6.21 -14.28
C GLU A 108 -12.28 -7.06 -13.16
N GLY A 109 -12.18 -6.53 -11.94
CA GLY A 109 -11.78 -7.28 -10.75
C GLY A 109 -12.77 -8.40 -10.37
N SER A 110 -14.06 -8.25 -10.68
CA SER A 110 -15.12 -9.23 -10.37
C SER A 110 -15.29 -10.31 -11.44
N LYS A 111 -15.16 -9.99 -12.74
CA LYS A 111 -15.15 -11.02 -13.82
C LYS A 111 -14.02 -12.03 -13.66
N ILE A 112 -12.93 -11.59 -13.04
CA ILE A 112 -11.77 -12.37 -12.67
C ILE A 112 -12.02 -13.33 -11.48
N ARG A 113 -13.11 -13.13 -10.71
CA ARG A 113 -13.43 -13.80 -9.43
C ARG A 113 -14.26 -15.07 -9.57
N SER A 114 -14.71 -15.42 -10.78
CA SER A 114 -15.56 -16.60 -11.05
C SER A 114 -14.82 -17.95 -10.95
N GLY A 115 -14.03 -18.15 -9.89
CA GLY A 115 -13.22 -19.35 -9.67
C GLY A 115 -13.49 -20.08 -8.36
N ILE A 116 -13.98 -19.42 -7.29
CA ILE A 116 -14.24 -20.10 -5.99
C ILE A 116 -15.40 -19.40 -5.26
N ASP A 117 -16.63 -19.84 -5.53
CA ASP A 117 -17.76 -19.65 -4.63
C ASP A 117 -17.60 -20.65 -3.47
N GLY A 118 -17.34 -20.15 -2.26
CA GLY A 118 -17.37 -21.04 -1.09
C GLY A 118 -16.90 -20.44 0.22
N ILE A 119 -15.89 -19.56 0.22
CA ILE A 119 -15.28 -19.08 1.49
C ILE A 119 -15.51 -17.58 1.76
N LEU A 120 -15.78 -16.75 0.73
CA LEU A 120 -15.88 -15.28 0.86
C LEU A 120 -17.32 -14.73 0.66
N GLY A 121 -18.33 -15.49 1.08
CA GLY A 121 -19.74 -15.04 1.06
C GLY A 121 -20.06 -13.90 2.03
N TYR A 122 -19.16 -13.58 2.97
CA TYR A 122 -19.40 -12.59 4.03
C TYR A 122 -18.77 -11.20 3.78
N PHE A 123 -17.76 -11.09 2.90
CA PHE A 123 -17.13 -9.81 2.56
C PHE A 123 -16.74 -9.77 1.08
N PRO A 124 -17.72 -9.57 0.16
CA PRO A 124 -17.47 -9.62 -1.28
C PRO A 124 -16.49 -8.56 -1.79
N ASN A 125 -16.23 -7.52 -1.00
CA ASN A 125 -15.49 -6.32 -1.41
C ASN A 125 -14.13 -6.13 -0.70
N ALA A 126 -13.77 -6.98 0.27
CA ALA A 126 -12.58 -6.76 1.12
C ALA A 126 -11.25 -7.02 0.38
N VAL A 127 -11.21 -7.99 -0.53
CA VAL A 127 -9.94 -8.43 -1.18
C VAL A 127 -9.94 -8.17 -2.69
N SER A 128 -10.81 -7.28 -3.17
CA SER A 128 -10.78 -6.88 -4.58
C SER A 128 -9.71 -5.82 -4.75
N PHE A 129 -8.73 -6.09 -5.62
CA PHE A 129 -7.78 -5.07 -6.08
C PHE A 129 -8.60 -3.83 -6.48
N PHE A 130 -8.27 -2.67 -5.90
CA PHE A 130 -8.92 -1.38 -6.17
C PHE A 130 -10.39 -1.20 -5.72
N SER A 131 -10.90 -1.97 -4.76
CA SER A 131 -12.14 -1.57 -4.09
C SER A 131 -11.90 -0.37 -3.15
N TRP A 132 -12.98 0.32 -2.78
CA TRP A 132 -12.96 1.23 -1.63
C TRP A 132 -12.42 0.54 -0.37
N GLY A 133 -12.68 -0.77 -0.21
CA GLY A 133 -12.11 -1.60 0.85
C GLY A 133 -10.57 -1.58 0.82
N TYR A 134 -9.96 -1.81 -0.33
CA TYR A 134 -8.51 -1.78 -0.49
C TYR A 134 -7.87 -0.44 -0.11
N VAL A 135 -8.51 0.68 -0.46
CA VAL A 135 -8.05 2.03 -0.08
C VAL A 135 -8.14 2.23 1.43
N LEU A 136 -9.27 1.87 2.03
CA LEU A 136 -9.50 2.00 3.47
C LEU A 136 -8.59 1.07 4.28
N GLU A 137 -8.39 -0.17 3.82
CA GLU A 137 -7.51 -1.16 4.45
C GLU A 137 -6.05 -0.72 4.40
N GLY A 138 -5.59 -0.18 3.28
CA GLY A 138 -4.24 0.39 3.17
C GLY A 138 -4.00 1.56 4.14
N LEU A 139 -4.98 2.46 4.25
CA LEU A 139 -4.95 3.57 5.20
C LEU A 139 -4.97 3.09 6.66
N LEU A 140 -5.84 2.12 6.98
CA LEU A 140 -5.91 1.53 8.32
C LEU A 140 -4.59 0.88 8.69
N LEU A 141 -3.98 0.11 7.77
CA LEU A 141 -2.68 -0.50 7.98
C LEU A 141 -1.59 0.55 8.21
N SER A 142 -1.58 1.64 7.44
CA SER A 142 -0.60 2.71 7.60
C SER A 142 -0.69 3.35 9.00
N VAL A 143 -1.91 3.55 9.50
CA VAL A 143 -2.15 4.08 10.85
C VAL A 143 -1.73 3.09 11.92
N ILE A 144 -2.09 1.81 11.78
CA ILE A 144 -1.71 0.75 12.72
C ILE A 144 -0.18 0.64 12.81
N LEU A 145 0.53 0.60 11.67
CA LEU A 145 1.98 0.51 11.64
C LEU A 145 2.67 1.75 12.21
N THR A 146 2.11 2.93 11.97
CA THR A 146 2.57 4.17 12.59
C THR A 146 2.50 4.08 14.12
N ILE A 147 1.35 3.66 14.66
CA ILE A 147 1.15 3.51 16.12
C ILE A 147 2.10 2.45 16.67
N PHE A 148 2.21 1.31 16.00
CA PHE A 148 3.10 0.22 16.37
C PHE A 148 4.56 0.70 16.46
N LEU A 149 5.06 1.39 15.43
CA LEU A 149 6.42 1.92 15.42
C LEU A 149 6.65 2.96 16.50
N ILE A 150 5.72 3.88 16.73
CA ILE A 150 5.85 4.86 17.81
C ILE A 150 5.97 4.15 19.17
N LYS A 151 5.15 3.12 19.43
CA LYS A 151 5.22 2.33 20.67
C LYS A 151 6.52 1.55 20.77
N TYR A 152 6.90 0.85 19.71
CA TYR A 152 8.13 0.05 19.66
C TYR A 152 9.36 0.91 19.91
N GLN A 153 9.43 2.09 19.30
CA GLN A 153 10.53 3.02 19.49
C GLN A 153 10.59 3.54 20.92
N ARG A 154 9.44 3.86 21.54
CA ARG A 154 9.41 4.27 22.95
C ARG A 154 10.08 3.21 23.85
N ILE A 155 9.70 1.94 23.70
CA ILE A 155 10.26 0.83 24.50
C ILE A 155 11.78 0.66 24.28
N VAL A 156 12.26 0.89 23.06
CA VAL A 156 13.68 0.73 22.71
C VAL A 156 14.55 1.93 23.11
N THR A 157 13.93 3.10 23.36
CA THR A 157 14.68 4.32 23.75
C THR A 157 14.62 4.62 25.24
N ASP A 158 13.75 3.94 25.99
CA ASP A 158 13.70 3.92 27.47
C ASP A 158 14.69 2.88 28.04
#